data_AF-A0A7S2AS20-F1
#
_entry.id   AF-A0A7S2AS20-F1
#
_cell.length_a   1.000
_cell.length_b   1.000
_cell.length_c   1.000
_cell.angle_alpha   90.00
_cell.angle_beta   90.00
_cell.angle_gamma   90.00
#
_symmetry.space_group_name_H-M   'P 1'
#
loop_
_entity.id
_entity.type
_entity.pdbx_description
1 polymer ?
#
loop_
_entity_poly.entity_id
_entity_poly.type
_entity_poly.pdbx_seq_one_letter_code
_entity_poly.pdbx_strand_id
1 'polypeptide(L)'
;CNALLLKVNQIGSVSEAIEAVGMSKNAGWGVMTSHRSGETEDSFIADLAVGLATGQIKTGAPCRSERLSKYNQLLRIEEEMGKEAVYAGESQYRHISWTPYGTNATKKTL
;
A
#
# COMPACT_ATOMS: atom_id res chain seq x y z
N CYS A 1 -13.20 -13.69 6.26
CA CYS A 1 -12.43 -12.99 5.21
C CYS A 1 -10.96 -13.36 5.36
N ASN A 2 -10.13 -13.09 4.35
CA ASN A 2 -8.68 -13.35 4.37
C ASN A 2 -7.85 -12.15 3.89
N ALA A 3 -8.51 -10.99 3.75
CA ALA A 3 -7.88 -9.75 3.33
C ALA A 3 -8.66 -8.54 3.87
N LEU A 4 -7.93 -7.46 4.18
CA LEU A 4 -8.45 -6.14 4.50
C LEU A 4 -8.42 -5.24 3.26
N LEU A 5 -9.54 -4.59 2.93
CA LEU A 5 -9.57 -3.49 1.98
C LEU A 5 -9.40 -2.18 2.73
N LEU A 6 -8.18 -1.64 2.76
CA LEU A 6 -7.81 -0.47 3.55
C LEU A 6 -8.22 0.82 2.83
N LYS A 7 -9.11 1.59 3.47
CA LYS A 7 -9.51 2.94 3.04
C LYS A 7 -9.22 3.91 4.17
N VAL A 8 -8.13 4.68 4.04
CA VAL A 8 -7.58 5.52 5.13
C VAL A 8 -8.60 6.50 5.68
N ASN A 9 -9.39 7.14 4.81
CA ASN A 9 -10.40 8.09 5.24
C ASN A 9 -11.67 7.46 5.83
N GLN A 10 -11.78 6.13 5.92
CA GLN A 10 -12.84 5.46 6.68
C GLN A 10 -12.47 5.24 8.14
N ILE A 11 -11.18 5.08 8.45
CA ILE A 11 -10.71 4.83 9.82
C ILE A 11 -10.43 6.14 10.57
N GLY A 12 -10.00 7.20 9.86
CA GLY A 12 -9.92 8.55 10.40
C GLY A 12 -8.50 9.10 10.44
N SER A 13 -7.53 8.33 10.93
CA SER A 13 -6.13 8.75 11.02
C SER A 13 -5.14 7.76 10.39
N VAL A 14 -3.92 8.25 10.12
CA VAL A 14 -2.79 7.43 9.64
C VAL A 14 -2.35 6.41 10.70
N SER A 15 -2.33 6.81 11.97
CA SER A 15 -1.94 5.92 13.08
C SER A 15 -2.87 4.72 13.19
N GLU A 16 -4.18 4.95 13.18
CA GLU A 16 -5.16 3.86 13.24
C GLU A 16 -5.09 2.98 11.97
N ALA A 17 -4.81 3.56 10.81
CA ALA A 17 -4.60 2.79 9.58
C ALA A 17 -3.39 1.85 9.69
N ILE A 18 -2.27 2.31 10.28
CA ILE A 18 -1.09 1.48 10.53
C ILE A 18 -1.42 0.34 11.49
N GLU A 19 -2.13 0.62 12.59
CA GLU A 19 -2.56 -0.39 13.55
C GLU A 19 -3.48 -1.45 12.92
N ALA A 20 -4.45 -1.02 12.10
CA ALA A 20 -5.35 -1.93 11.38
C ALA A 20 -4.60 -2.86 10.41
N VAL A 21 -3.58 -2.35 9.72
CA VAL A 21 -2.71 -3.16 8.86
C VAL A 21 -1.90 -4.15 9.69
N GLY A 22 -1.29 -3.71 10.79
CA GLY A 22 -0.52 -4.58 11.68
C GLY A 22 -1.37 -5.72 12.23
N MET A 23 -2.58 -5.43 12.72
CA MET A 23 -3.52 -6.45 13.18
C MET A 23 -3.89 -7.43 12.08
N SER A 24 -4.17 -6.95 10.86
CA SER A 24 -4.52 -7.80 9.72
C SER A 24 -3.37 -8.73 9.32
N LYS A 25 -2.16 -8.20 9.22
CA LYS A 25 -0.96 -8.99 8.86
C LYS A 25 -0.63 -10.03 9.94
N ASN A 26 -0.73 -9.68 11.21
CA ASN A 26 -0.52 -10.62 12.33
C ASN A 26 -1.56 -11.74 12.35
N ALA A 27 -2.79 -11.46 11.91
CA ALA A 27 -3.83 -12.47 11.73
C ALA A 27 -3.67 -13.30 10.45
N GLY A 28 -2.58 -13.10 9.68
CA GLY A 28 -2.33 -13.78 8.42
C GLY A 28 -3.25 -13.32 7.29
N TRP A 29 -3.81 -12.12 7.34
CA TRP A 29 -4.64 -11.55 6.27
C TRP A 29 -3.79 -10.73 5.30
N GLY A 30 -4.16 -10.74 4.03
CA GLY A 30 -3.65 -9.79 3.06
C GLY A 30 -4.18 -8.38 3.32
N VAL A 31 -3.53 -7.37 2.76
CA VAL A 31 -3.99 -5.98 2.84
C VAL A 31 -3.95 -5.38 1.45
N MET A 32 -5.04 -4.74 1.04
CA MET A 32 -5.14 -4.01 -0.22
C MET A 32 -5.50 -2.56 0.06
N THR A 33 -4.59 -1.65 -0.23
CA THR A 33 -4.88 -0.20 -0.17
C THR A 33 -5.86 0.17 -1.26
N SER A 34 -6.88 0.98 -0.95
CA SER A 34 -7.97 1.30 -1.88
C SER A 34 -8.25 2.79 -1.93
N HIS A 35 -8.53 3.27 -3.14
CA HIS A 35 -9.11 4.59 -3.38
C HIS A 35 -10.55 4.70 -2.86
N ARG A 36 -11.14 5.89 -3.06
CA ARG A 36 -12.58 6.15 -3.00
C ARG A 36 -13.17 6.46 -4.38
N SER A 37 -14.49 6.52 -4.48
CA SER A 37 -15.18 6.91 -5.72
C SER A 37 -14.91 8.38 -6.07
N GLY A 38 -14.98 9.28 -5.09
CA GLY A 38 -14.49 10.65 -5.21
C GLY A 38 -13.03 10.73 -4.76
N GLU A 39 -12.12 10.91 -5.72
CA GLU A 39 -10.68 11.07 -5.47
C GLU A 39 -10.21 12.47 -5.84
N THR A 40 -9.05 12.84 -5.34
CA THR A 40 -8.33 14.06 -5.68
C THR A 40 -7.01 13.71 -6.39
N GLU A 41 -6.25 14.71 -6.83
CA GLU A 41 -4.91 14.49 -7.40
C GLU A 41 -3.88 14.00 -6.37
N ASP A 42 -4.22 14.03 -5.07
CA ASP A 42 -3.34 13.54 -4.00
C ASP A 42 -2.97 12.07 -4.21
N SER A 43 -1.68 11.77 -4.24
CA SER A 43 -1.13 10.44 -4.44
C SER A 43 -0.79 9.70 -3.14
N PHE A 44 -1.11 10.25 -1.96
CA PHE A 44 -0.74 9.74 -0.64
C PHE A 44 -0.90 8.22 -0.45
N ILE A 45 -1.98 7.64 -0.99
CA ILE A 45 -2.23 6.19 -0.83
C ILE A 45 -1.21 5.31 -1.57
N ALA A 46 -0.49 5.84 -2.56
CA ALA A 46 0.62 5.13 -3.22
C ALA A 46 1.80 4.97 -2.25
N ASP A 47 2.24 6.06 -1.62
CA ASP A 47 3.31 6.05 -0.62
C ASP A 47 2.92 5.21 0.60
N LEU A 48 1.66 5.29 1.03
CA LEU A 48 1.14 4.45 2.11
C LEU A 48 1.16 2.96 1.74
N ALA A 49 0.80 2.59 0.51
CA ALA A 49 0.80 1.20 0.07
C ALA A 49 2.19 0.58 0.12
N VAL A 50 3.21 1.33 -0.32
CA VAL A 50 4.63 0.92 -0.30
C VAL A 50 5.17 0.92 1.13
N GLY A 51 4.91 1.99 1.90
CA GLY A 51 5.39 2.13 3.28
C GLY A 51 4.85 1.07 4.24
N LEU A 52 3.60 0.63 4.04
CA LEU A 52 2.99 -0.46 4.80
C LEU A 52 3.24 -1.85 4.18
N ALA A 53 4.00 -1.91 3.08
CA ALA A 53 4.28 -3.12 2.31
C ALA A 53 2.99 -3.92 2.03
N THR A 54 1.92 -3.25 1.59
CA THR A 54 0.60 -3.89 1.40
C THR A 54 0.61 -4.91 0.28
N GLY A 55 1.41 -4.68 -0.78
CA GLY A 55 1.56 -5.59 -1.93
C GLY A 55 0.44 -5.53 -2.94
N GLN A 56 -0.62 -4.80 -2.62
CA GLN A 56 -1.80 -4.65 -3.45
C GLN A 56 -2.35 -3.25 -3.28
N ILE A 57 -2.62 -2.61 -4.41
CA ILE A 57 -3.31 -1.33 -4.45
C ILE A 57 -4.41 -1.35 -5.51
N LYS A 58 -5.59 -0.90 -5.11
CA LYS A 58 -6.75 -0.69 -5.98
C LYS A 58 -6.99 0.81 -6.11
N THR A 59 -6.42 1.42 -7.15
CA THR A 59 -6.51 2.86 -7.40
C THR A 59 -7.27 3.27 -8.67
N GLY A 60 -7.94 2.33 -9.34
CA GLY A 60 -8.91 2.60 -10.41
C GLY A 60 -8.44 2.12 -11.77
N ALA A 61 -9.14 2.52 -12.84
CA ALA A 61 -8.65 2.27 -14.19
C ALA A 61 -7.45 3.19 -14.50
N PRO A 62 -6.58 2.84 -15.45
CA PRO A 62 -5.50 3.70 -15.92
C PRO A 62 -6.04 4.82 -16.83
N CYS A 63 -7.03 5.56 -16.33
CA CYS A 63 -7.66 6.70 -16.96
C CYS A 63 -8.11 7.68 -15.88
N ARG A 64 -8.26 8.95 -16.26
CA ARG A 64 -8.56 10.08 -15.37
C ARG A 64 -7.39 10.41 -14.43
N SER A 65 -7.06 11.70 -14.36
CA SER A 65 -5.83 12.18 -13.71
C SER A 65 -5.75 11.80 -12.23
N GLU A 66 -6.89 11.83 -11.52
CA GLU A 66 -6.91 11.51 -10.08
C GLU A 66 -6.62 10.03 -9.77
N ARG A 67 -6.67 9.15 -10.79
CA ARG A 67 -6.25 7.74 -10.71
C ARG A 67 -4.81 7.57 -11.14
N LEU A 68 -4.47 8.21 -12.26
CA LEU A 68 -3.13 8.20 -12.83
C LEU A 68 -2.09 8.80 -11.88
N SER A 69 -2.45 9.79 -11.06
CA SER A 69 -1.53 10.41 -10.10
C SER A 69 -0.93 9.39 -9.13
N LYS A 70 -1.71 8.39 -8.68
CA LYS A 70 -1.24 7.30 -7.82
C LYS A 70 -0.33 6.32 -8.57
N TYR A 71 -0.69 5.93 -9.80
CA TYR A 71 0.16 5.07 -10.62
C TYR A 71 1.50 5.72 -10.95
N ASN A 72 1.48 6.99 -11.33
CA ASN A 72 2.69 7.77 -11.59
C ASN A 72 3.55 7.91 -10.33
N GLN A 73 2.93 8.06 -9.16
CA GLN A 73 3.67 8.08 -7.91
C GLN A 73 4.33 6.73 -7.60
N LEU A 74 3.67 5.60 -7.87
CA LEU A 74 4.32 4.27 -7.73
C LEU A 74 5.55 4.14 -8.65
N LEU A 75 5.46 4.61 -9.88
CA LEU A 75 6.60 4.62 -10.81
C LEU A 75 7.76 5.49 -10.30
N ARG A 76 7.46 6.66 -9.71
CA ARG A 76 8.49 7.51 -9.09
C ARG A 76 9.13 6.86 -7.87
N ILE A 77 8.33 6.21 -7.02
CA ILE A 77 8.84 5.49 -5.84
C ILE A 77 9.74 4.32 -6.29
N GLU A 78 9.33 3.58 -7.32
CA GLU A 78 10.15 2.52 -7.92
C GLU A 78 11.48 3.07 -8.45
N GLU A 79 11.44 4.18 -9.20
CA GLU A 79 12.64 4.85 -9.71
C GLU A 79 13.57 5.32 -8.58
N GLU A 80 13.02 5.94 -7.53
CA GLU A 80 13.77 6.43 -6.36
C GLU A 80 14.44 5.28 -5.59
N MET A 81 13.74 4.16 -5.43
CA MET A 81 14.25 3.00 -4.72
C MET A 81 15.23 2.16 -5.56
N GLY A 82 15.15 2.24 -6.89
CA GLY A 82 16.04 1.55 -7.82
C GLY A 82 16.13 0.05 -7.52
N LYS A 83 17.34 -0.45 -7.26
CA LYS A 83 17.60 -1.88 -7.03
C LYS A 83 17.04 -2.43 -5.72
N GLU A 84 16.67 -1.57 -4.79
CA GLU A 84 16.06 -1.98 -3.51
C GLU A 84 14.56 -2.24 -3.66
N ALA A 85 13.95 -1.82 -4.77
CA ALA A 85 12.55 -2.06 -5.04
C ALA A 85 12.29 -3.51 -5.43
N VAL A 86 11.26 -4.10 -4.82
CA VAL A 86 10.79 -5.45 -5.14
C VAL A 86 9.33 -5.36 -5.51
N TYR A 87 8.97 -5.85 -6.69
CA TYR A 87 7.57 -6.04 -7.06
C TYR A 87 7.02 -7.30 -6.38
N ALA A 88 5.87 -7.18 -5.70
CA ALA A 88 5.32 -8.29 -4.92
C ALA A 88 5.02 -9.57 -5.73
N GLY A 89 4.58 -9.44 -6.99
CA GLY A 89 4.31 -10.57 -7.88
C GLY A 89 3.25 -11.57 -7.38
N GLU A 90 2.96 -12.59 -8.18
CA GLU A 90 1.89 -13.57 -7.90
C GLU A 90 2.14 -14.43 -6.66
N SER A 91 3.40 -14.63 -6.28
CA SER A 91 3.76 -15.51 -5.17
C SER A 91 3.65 -14.83 -3.80
N GLN A 92 3.79 -13.51 -3.71
CA GLN A 92 3.92 -12.80 -2.43
C GLN A 92 2.90 -11.67 -2.21
N TYR A 93 2.13 -11.25 -3.23
CA TYR A 93 1.21 -10.11 -3.13
C TYR A 93 0.23 -10.15 -1.93
N ARG A 94 -0.07 -11.34 -1.39
CA ARG A 94 -0.94 -11.51 -0.21
C ARG A 94 -0.18 -11.51 1.12
N HIS A 95 1.08 -11.94 1.14
CA HIS A 95 1.86 -12.16 2.35
C HIS A 95 3.27 -11.60 2.19
N ILE A 96 3.38 -10.27 2.20
CA ILE A 96 4.67 -9.59 2.17
C ILE A 96 5.23 -9.49 3.58
N SER A 97 6.52 -9.83 3.71
CA SER A 97 7.28 -9.64 4.95
C SER A 97 7.20 -8.19 5.39
N TRP A 98 6.66 -7.97 6.59
CA TRP A 98 6.50 -6.66 7.17
C TRP A 98 7.02 -6.69 8.59
N THR A 99 7.90 -5.74 8.89
CA THR A 99 8.45 -5.58 10.23
C THR A 99 7.95 -4.22 10.74
N PRO A 100 7.24 -4.16 11.88
CA PRO A 100 6.75 -2.91 12.43
C PRO A 100 7.88 -1.90 12.65
N TYR A 101 7.54 -0.62 12.57
CA TYR A 101 8.47 0.46 12.88
C TYR A 101 9.09 0.24 14.28
N GLY A 102 10.43 0.24 14.37
CA GLY A 102 11.17 -0.02 15.63
C GLY A 102 11.79 -1.42 15.76
N THR A 103 11.72 -2.25 14.72
CA THR A 103 12.44 -3.54 14.64
C THR A 103 13.27 -3.58 13.35
N ASN A 104 14.45 -4.23 13.38
CA ASN A 104 15.50 -4.09 12.35
C ASN A 104 14.96 -4.25 10.90
N ALA A 105 15.45 -3.35 10.03
CA ALA A 105 14.93 -3.03 8.70
C ALA A 105 14.64 -4.22 7.77
N THR A 106 13.47 -4.21 7.13
CA THR A 106 13.15 -5.04 5.96
C THR A 106 12.97 -4.19 4.70
N LYS A 107 13.30 -4.82 3.58
CA LYS A 107 13.16 -4.31 2.21
C LYS A 107 11.75 -3.74 1.97
N LYS A 108 11.70 -2.54 1.40
CA LYS A 108 10.46 -1.89 0.96
C LYS A 108 9.96 -2.58 -0.31
N THR A 109 8.69 -2.97 -0.35
CA THR A 109 8.09 -3.74 -1.46
C THR A 109 7.00 -2.89 -2.14
N LEU A 110 6.99 -2.87 -3.47
CA LEU A 110 6.00 -2.23 -4.33
C LEU A 110 4.73 -3.09 -4.47
#